data_AF-C0FYH7-F1
#
_entry.id   AF-C0FYH7-F1
#
_cell.length_a   1.000
_cell.length_b   1.000
_cell.length_c   1.000
_cell.angle_alpha   90.00
_cell.angle_beta   90.00
_cell.angle_gamma   90.00
#
_symmetry.space_group_name_H-M   'P 1'
#
loop_
_entity.id
_entity.type
_entity.pdbx_description
1 polymer ?
#
loop_
_entity_poly.entity_id
_entity_poly.type
_entity_poly.pdbx_seq_one_letter_code
_entity_poly.pdbx_strand_id
1 'polypeptide(L)'
;MNYIGNYDYYLEKHDQMVALYVKKPEDEAQTEASVKETAQKVDWQTQKAEQARIRKIENALKRAEEKIAELEEKIASIDAECAKPEVAVNSAKLGELTKQQSEYQEELEKQYEVWEELSMELDA
;
A
#
# COMPACT_ATOMS: atom_id res chain seq x y z
N MET A 1 21.74 4.12 -0.45
CA MET A 1 20.68 5.11 -0.17
C MET A 1 20.68 5.43 1.32
N ASN A 2 20.62 6.71 1.66
CA ASN A 2 20.89 7.29 2.97
C ASN A 2 19.82 6.93 4.02
N TYR A 3 20.26 6.39 5.16
CA TYR A 3 19.44 6.15 6.37
C TYR A 3 19.29 7.47 7.14
N ILE A 4 18.46 8.40 6.62
CA ILE A 4 18.16 9.70 7.22
C ILE A 4 16.67 9.75 7.64
N GLY A 5 16.04 8.59 7.82
CA GLY A 5 14.59 8.51 8.10
C GLY A 5 14.19 8.47 9.57
N ASN A 6 15.13 8.33 10.51
CA ASN A 6 14.78 8.03 11.92
C ASN A 6 15.62 8.77 12.98
N TYR A 7 16.57 9.62 12.58
CA TYR A 7 17.34 10.41 13.56
C TYR A 7 16.48 11.50 14.20
N ASP A 8 15.59 12.13 13.43
CA ASP A 8 14.70 13.19 13.93
C ASP A 8 13.68 12.65 14.95
N TYR A 9 13.08 11.48 14.72
CA TYR A 9 12.18 10.85 15.68
C TYR A 9 12.92 10.43 16.97
N TYR A 10 14.15 9.94 16.82
CA TYR A 10 14.98 9.57 17.95
C TYR A 10 15.37 10.79 18.79
N LEU A 11 15.79 11.89 18.17
CA LEU A 11 16.09 13.15 18.85
C LEU A 11 14.86 13.69 19.59
N GLU A 12 13.69 13.67 18.97
CA GLU A 12 12.47 14.24 19.56
C GLU A 12 12.00 13.45 20.79
N LYS A 13 12.11 12.11 20.76
CA LYS A 13 11.78 11.26 21.92
C LYS A 13 12.87 11.26 22.99
N HIS A 14 14.13 11.33 22.57
CA HIS A 14 15.27 11.49 23.47
C HIS A 14 15.15 12.79 24.26
N ASP A 15 14.90 13.92 23.58
CA ASP A 15 14.78 15.23 24.20
C ASP A 15 13.58 15.31 25.15
N GLN A 16 12.46 14.65 24.82
CA GLN A 16 11.31 14.55 25.73
C GLN A 16 11.63 13.75 27.00
N MET A 17 12.39 12.64 26.90
CA MET A 17 12.77 11.83 28.07
C MET A 17 13.87 12.49 28.90
N VAL A 18 14.85 13.12 28.26
CA VAL A 18 15.92 13.88 28.92
C VAL A 18 15.33 15.10 29.63
N ALA A 19 14.41 15.85 29.02
CA ALA A 19 13.76 16.99 29.65
C ALA A 19 12.96 16.64 30.92
N LEU A 20 12.38 15.44 30.99
CA LEU A 20 11.68 14.95 32.19
C LEU A 20 12.65 14.53 33.32
N TYR A 21 13.88 14.12 33.00
CA TYR A 21 14.82 13.49 33.94
C TYR A 21 16.02 14.36 34.36
N VAL A 22 16.36 15.43 33.63
CA VAL A 22 17.41 16.41 33.98
C VAL A 22 17.18 17.09 35.35
N LYS A 23 16.04 16.87 36.01
CA LYS A 23 15.78 17.28 37.39
C LYS A 23 16.51 16.46 38.47
N LYS A 24 17.28 15.40 38.15
CA LYS A 24 18.08 14.62 39.13
C LYS A 24 19.49 14.29 38.60
N PRO A 25 20.59 14.69 39.27
CA PRO A 25 21.93 14.73 38.66
C PRO A 25 22.89 13.58 39.02
N GLU A 26 22.44 12.34 39.26
CA GLU A 26 23.34 11.32 39.89
C GLU A 26 23.63 10.02 39.12
N ASP A 27 23.24 9.81 37.84
CA ASP A 27 23.54 8.51 37.19
C ASP A 27 23.62 8.52 35.65
N GLU A 28 24.44 9.40 35.06
CA GLU A 28 24.52 9.60 33.59
C GLU A 28 25.03 8.37 32.79
N ALA A 29 25.92 7.54 33.35
CA ALA A 29 26.52 6.42 32.60
C ALA A 29 25.60 5.17 32.52
N GLN A 30 24.87 4.88 33.60
CA GLN A 30 23.95 3.72 33.64
C GLN A 30 22.61 4.06 32.96
N THR A 31 22.24 5.33 32.94
CA THR A 31 21.06 5.82 32.20
C THR A 31 21.29 5.80 30.68
N GLU A 32 22.46 6.20 30.17
CA GLU A 32 22.76 6.12 28.74
C GLU A 32 22.64 4.70 28.15
N ALA A 33 23.12 3.68 28.88
CA ALA A 33 23.05 2.29 28.43
C ALA A 33 21.61 1.77 28.39
N SER A 34 20.80 2.09 29.41
CA SER A 34 19.39 1.73 29.49
C SER A 34 18.55 2.42 28.40
N VAL A 35 18.82 3.70 28.14
CA VAL A 35 18.15 4.46 27.07
C VAL A 35 18.50 3.89 25.69
N LYS A 36 19.77 3.55 25.43
CA LYS A 36 20.22 2.91 24.17
C LYS A 36 19.57 1.54 23.95
N GLU A 37 19.45 0.70 24.98
CA GLU A 37 18.79 -0.60 24.87
C GLU A 37 17.29 -0.44 24.57
N THR A 38 16.63 0.48 25.26
CA THR A 38 15.19 0.77 25.05
C THR A 38 14.95 1.35 23.67
N ALA A 39 15.84 2.23 23.20
CA ALA A 39 15.83 2.80 21.86
C ALA A 39 15.96 1.76 20.75
N GLN A 40 16.94 0.86 20.85
CA GLN A 40 17.08 -0.27 19.92
C GLN A 40 15.84 -1.16 19.94
N LYS A 41 15.23 -1.33 21.11
CA LYS A 41 14.02 -2.14 21.27
C LYS A 41 12.77 -1.47 20.67
N VAL A 42 12.70 -0.15 20.64
CA VAL A 42 11.64 0.60 19.95
C VAL A 42 11.88 0.61 18.45
N ASP A 43 13.13 0.81 18.01
CA ASP A 43 13.51 0.82 16.59
C ASP A 43 13.17 -0.51 15.89
N TRP A 44 13.48 -1.67 16.48
CA TRP A 44 13.12 -2.95 15.85
C TRP A 44 11.60 -3.16 15.77
N GLN A 45 10.82 -2.66 16.75
CA GLN A 45 9.37 -2.77 16.71
C GLN A 45 8.79 -1.91 15.60
N THR A 46 9.28 -0.68 15.46
CA THR A 46 8.87 0.25 14.40
C THR A 46 9.27 -0.29 13.02
N GLN A 47 10.48 -0.81 12.86
CA GLN A 47 10.90 -1.43 11.60
C GLN A 47 10.05 -2.65 11.23
N LYS A 48 9.70 -3.49 12.21
CA LYS A 48 8.86 -4.67 11.95
C LYS A 48 7.43 -4.26 11.60
N ALA A 49 6.90 -3.22 12.23
CA ALA A 49 5.59 -2.67 11.90
C ALA A 49 5.57 -2.10 10.48
N GLU A 50 6.60 -1.33 10.11
CA GLU A 50 6.72 -0.74 8.78
C GLU A 50 6.89 -1.81 7.70
N GLN A 51 7.73 -2.82 7.94
CA GLN A 51 7.86 -3.94 7.02
C GLN A 51 6.55 -4.73 6.85
N ALA A 52 5.75 -4.84 7.92
CA ALA A 52 4.43 -5.46 7.83
C ALA A 52 3.44 -4.60 7.05
N ARG A 53 3.49 -3.26 7.20
CA ARG A 53 2.72 -2.30 6.41
C ARG A 53 3.04 -2.42 4.93
N ILE A 54 4.32 -2.34 4.56
CA ILE A 54 4.81 -2.48 3.19
C ILE A 54 4.33 -3.79 2.58
N ARG A 55 4.54 -4.93 3.24
CA ARG A 55 4.09 -6.24 2.74
C ARG A 55 2.58 -6.31 2.54
N LYS A 56 1.80 -5.61 3.36
CA LYS A 56 0.35 -5.58 3.21
C LYS A 56 -0.06 -4.80 1.95
N ILE A 57 0.58 -3.66 1.72
CA ILE A 57 0.36 -2.81 0.54
C ILE A 57 0.81 -3.55 -0.74
N GLU A 58 2.01 -4.14 -0.76
CA GLU A 58 2.52 -4.92 -1.89
C GLU A 58 1.57 -6.08 -2.27
N ASN A 59 1.05 -6.80 -1.26
CA ASN A 59 0.08 -7.87 -1.51
C ASN A 59 -1.27 -7.33 -2.04
N ALA A 60 -1.68 -6.14 -1.62
CA ALA A 60 -2.89 -5.50 -2.12
C ALA A 60 -2.71 -5.01 -3.56
N LEU A 61 -1.56 -4.40 -3.89
CA LEU A 61 -1.19 -4.02 -5.25
C LEU A 61 -1.20 -5.22 -6.19
N LYS A 62 -0.57 -6.32 -5.80
CA LYS A 62 -0.56 -7.54 -6.60
C LYS A 62 -1.97 -8.05 -6.91
N ARG A 63 -2.88 -7.99 -5.92
CA ARG A 63 -4.29 -8.38 -6.13
C ARG A 63 -5.02 -7.42 -7.07
N ALA A 64 -4.74 -6.12 -6.96
CA ALA A 64 -5.29 -5.12 -7.86
C ALA A 64 -4.81 -5.36 -9.30
N GLU A 65 -3.54 -5.63 -9.50
CA GLU A 65 -2.94 -5.95 -10.81
C GLU A 65 -3.53 -7.24 -11.42
N GLU A 66 -3.64 -8.31 -10.61
CA GLU A 66 -4.30 -9.55 -11.04
C GLU A 66 -5.75 -9.30 -11.46
N LYS A 67 -6.45 -8.42 -10.73
CA LYS A 67 -7.85 -8.10 -11.03
C LYS A 67 -8.01 -7.25 -12.30
N ILE A 68 -7.12 -6.27 -12.49
CA ILE A 68 -7.03 -5.45 -13.70
C ILE A 68 -6.84 -6.36 -14.92
N ALA A 69 -5.84 -7.24 -14.88
CA ALA A 69 -5.56 -8.16 -15.98
C ALA A 69 -6.76 -9.08 -16.30
N GLU A 70 -7.45 -9.59 -15.27
CA GLU A 70 -8.67 -10.40 -15.46
C GLU A 70 -9.80 -9.62 -16.14
N LEU A 71 -9.99 -8.35 -15.76
CA LEU A 71 -11.03 -7.49 -16.33
C LEU A 71 -10.70 -7.10 -17.78
N GLU A 72 -9.45 -6.76 -18.06
CA GLU A 72 -8.97 -6.48 -19.42
C GLU A 72 -9.17 -7.69 -20.35
N GLU A 73 -8.84 -8.90 -19.88
CA GLU A 73 -9.06 -10.14 -20.64
C GLU A 73 -10.56 -10.38 -20.90
N LYS A 74 -11.42 -10.14 -19.91
CA LYS A 74 -12.88 -10.25 -20.06
C LYS A 74 -13.43 -9.26 -21.07
N ILE A 75 -12.99 -8.01 -21.02
CA ILE A 75 -13.40 -6.96 -21.98
C ILE A 75 -12.97 -7.37 -23.38
N ALA A 76 -11.71 -7.79 -23.56
CA ALA A 76 -11.20 -8.25 -24.85
C ALA A 76 -11.95 -9.48 -25.38
N SER A 77 -12.34 -10.41 -24.50
CA SER A 77 -13.17 -11.56 -24.87
C SER A 77 -14.56 -11.14 -25.33
N ILE A 78 -15.18 -10.15 -24.67
CA ILE A 78 -16.47 -9.60 -25.09
C ILE A 78 -16.34 -8.91 -26.45
N ASP A 79 -15.29 -8.12 -26.68
CA ASP A 79 -15.04 -7.47 -27.97
C ASP A 79 -14.90 -8.49 -29.10
N ALA A 80 -14.16 -9.57 -28.86
CA ALA A 80 -14.02 -10.67 -29.80
C ALA A 80 -15.35 -11.39 -30.06
N GLU A 81 -16.22 -11.50 -29.05
CA GLU A 81 -17.56 -12.08 -29.22
C GLU A 81 -18.51 -11.17 -29.98
N CYS A 82 -18.49 -9.85 -29.71
CA CYS A 82 -19.25 -8.84 -30.45
C CYS A 82 -18.85 -8.78 -31.93
N ALA A 83 -17.58 -9.07 -32.26
CA ALA A 83 -17.11 -9.13 -33.65
C ALA A 83 -17.62 -10.35 -34.44
N LYS A 84 -18.22 -11.35 -33.78
CA LYS A 84 -18.76 -12.54 -34.47
C LYS A 84 -20.03 -12.15 -35.25
N PRO A 85 -20.15 -12.54 -36.53
CA PRO A 85 -21.29 -12.15 -37.36
C PRO A 85 -22.64 -12.66 -36.82
N GLU A 86 -22.64 -13.82 -36.15
CA GLU A 86 -23.83 -14.39 -35.48
C GLU A 86 -24.34 -13.51 -34.32
N VAL A 87 -23.43 -12.83 -33.63
CA VAL A 87 -23.75 -11.94 -32.51
C VAL A 87 -24.11 -10.55 -33.03
N ALA A 88 -23.40 -10.08 -34.06
CA ALA A 88 -23.65 -8.77 -34.68
C ALA A 88 -25.07 -8.65 -35.26
N VAL A 89 -25.66 -9.75 -35.74
CA VAL A 89 -27.05 -9.76 -36.23
C VAL A 89 -28.09 -9.95 -35.12
N ASN A 90 -27.66 -10.27 -33.90
CA ASN A 90 -28.51 -10.46 -32.74
C ASN A 90 -28.45 -9.24 -31.80
N SER A 91 -29.34 -8.28 -32.04
CA SER A 91 -29.43 -7.02 -31.28
C SER A 91 -29.60 -7.23 -29.76
N ALA A 92 -30.35 -8.25 -29.34
CA ALA A 92 -30.54 -8.53 -27.92
C ALA A 92 -29.23 -8.99 -27.26
N LYS A 93 -28.53 -9.95 -27.89
CA LYS A 93 -27.24 -10.45 -27.40
C LYS A 93 -26.16 -9.35 -27.40
N LEU A 94 -26.16 -8.49 -28.42
CA LEU A 94 -25.25 -7.36 -28.48
C LEU A 94 -25.49 -6.38 -27.31
N GLY A 95 -26.75 -6.08 -27.00
CA GLY A 95 -27.10 -5.22 -25.87
C GLY A 95 -26.65 -5.78 -24.51
N GLU A 96 -26.80 -7.09 -24.30
CA GLU A 96 -26.30 -7.77 -23.10
C GLU A 96 -24.77 -7.69 -22.98
N LEU A 97 -24.05 -7.95 -24.07
CA LEU A 97 -22.59 -7.89 -24.11
C LEU A 97 -22.06 -6.47 -23.89
N THR A 98 -22.68 -5.46 -24.52
CA THR A 98 -22.32 -4.05 -24.29
C THR A 98 -22.56 -3.63 -22.83
N LYS A 99 -23.63 -4.10 -22.19
CA LYS A 99 -23.89 -3.83 -20.77
C LYS A 99 -22.80 -4.45 -19.89
N GLN A 100 -22.46 -5.72 -20.13
CA GLN A 100 -21.39 -6.40 -19.39
C GLN A 100 -20.03 -5.74 -19.59
N GLN A 101 -19.73 -5.30 -20.83
CA GLN A 101 -18.52 -4.55 -21.12
C GLN A 101 -18.45 -3.25 -20.32
N SER A 102 -19.54 -2.47 -20.29
CA SER A 102 -19.61 -1.24 -19.50
C SER A 102 -19.39 -1.50 -18.00
N GLU A 103 -20.00 -2.56 -17.46
CA GLU A 103 -19.82 -2.96 -16.06
C GLU A 103 -18.35 -3.32 -15.75
N TYR A 104 -17.69 -4.06 -16.65
CA TYR A 104 -16.27 -4.39 -16.48
C TYR A 104 -15.35 -3.18 -16.67
N GLN A 105 -15.69 -2.25 -17.54
CA GLN A 105 -14.94 -0.99 -17.70
C GLN A 105 -15.03 -0.11 -16.45
N GLU A 106 -16.23 0.03 -15.86
CA GLU A 106 -16.41 0.76 -14.60
C GLU A 106 -15.65 0.09 -13.44
N GLU A 107 -15.63 -1.24 -13.37
CA GLU A 107 -14.87 -1.95 -12.35
C GLU A 107 -13.35 -1.85 -12.58
N LEU A 108 -12.91 -1.85 -13.83
CA LEU A 108 -11.52 -1.67 -14.21
C LEU A 108 -11.00 -0.29 -13.79
N GLU A 109 -11.78 0.76 -14.03
CA GLU A 109 -11.46 2.13 -13.61
C GLU A 109 -11.28 2.22 -12.09
N LYS A 110 -12.23 1.68 -11.30
CA LYS A 110 -12.09 1.62 -9.83
C LYS A 110 -10.85 0.86 -9.40
N GLN A 111 -10.51 -0.23 -10.10
CA GLN A 111 -9.34 -1.02 -9.72
C GLN A 111 -8.03 -0.28 -10.00
N TYR A 112 -7.98 0.57 -11.03
CA TYR A 112 -6.86 1.47 -11.26
C TYR A 112 -6.77 2.56 -10.19
N GLU A 113 -7.89 3.15 -9.76
CA GLU A 113 -7.90 4.11 -8.65
C GLU A 113 -7.34 3.48 -7.36
N VAL A 114 -7.76 2.25 -7.05
CA VAL A 114 -7.25 1.49 -5.89
C VAL A 114 -5.75 1.21 -6.05
N TRP A 115 -5.29 0.85 -7.24
CA TRP A 115 -3.87 0.62 -7.50
C TRP A 115 -3.05 1.90 -7.34
N GLU A 116 -3.56 3.04 -7.81
CA GLU A 116 -2.93 4.35 -7.66
C GLU A 116 -2.81 4.75 -6.18
N GLU A 117 -3.90 4.63 -5.42
CA GLU A 117 -3.90 4.94 -3.98
C GLU A 117 -2.90 4.07 -3.21
N LEU A 118 -2.88 2.76 -3.48
CA LEU A 118 -1.93 1.84 -2.85
C LEU A 118 -0.48 2.13 -3.25
N SER A 119 -0.24 2.55 -4.49
CA SER A 119 1.10 2.93 -4.97
C SER A 119 1.58 4.20 -4.27
N MET A 120 0.70 5.20 -4.11
CA MET A 120 1.00 6.40 -3.33
C MET A 120 1.26 6.07 -1.85
N GLU A 121 0.51 5.13 -1.26
CA GLU A 121 0.72 4.70 0.13
C GLU A 121 2.06 3.96 0.31
N LEU A 122 2.53 3.26 -0.71
CA LEU A 122 3.83 2.57 -0.68
C LEU A 122 5.02 3.55 -0.73
N ASP A 123 4.88 4.62 -1.51
CA ASP A 123 5.92 5.65 -1.68
C ASP A 123 5.92 6.70 -0.54
N ALA A 124 4.85 6.74 0.27
CA ALA A 124 4.70 7.58 1.46
C ALA A 124 5.37 6.98 2.71
#